data_AF-A0A450UHY0-F1
#
_entry.id   AF-A0A450UHY0-F1
#
_cell.length_a   1.000
_cell.length_b   1.000
_cell.length_c   1.000
_cell.angle_alpha   90.00
_cell.angle_beta   90.00
_cell.angle_gamma   90.00
#
_symmetry.space_group_name_H-M   'P 1'
#
loop_
_entity.id
_entity.type
_entity.pdbx_description
1 polymer ?
#
loop_
_entity_poly.entity_id
_entity_poly.type
_entity_poly.pdbx_seq_one_letter_code
_entity_poly.pdbx_strand_id
1 'polypeptide(L)'
;MGWKGTVRSMGAAVRAAERDAKRRQRELERQRKQYEKMQELEQSAYEVEVYENHIDVIQSLHKECSPPIDWRKIAESKAPEKPAKSNQNEKNAQLKADNYKPGFLDKLFNKEGKKRKELSQKVELAIKKDVSEYEESLSKWEEELKDWEKSVGIARSILIGEGKAKIEAIDSLDPFSEISNFGSSLVISVGENNIVEATINVHGEEIVPSEVKSLLKSGRLSVKKMPKGKFNEIFQDYVCSCVLRVSNELFSAIPDELVVVTAVDELLNTKTGHLEEAPILSACISRRTLDSLNLDTIDPSDSMDNFVHNMSFKKTKGFEAVPRVEPELLESA
;
A
#
# COMPACT_ATOMS: atom_id res chain seq x y z
N MET A 1 -86.95 10.90 -3.61
CA MET A 1 -85.88 11.58 -2.84
C MET A 1 -85.57 12.92 -3.50
N GLY A 2 -85.63 14.03 -2.76
CA GLY A 2 -85.44 15.38 -3.33
C GLY A 2 -83.97 15.73 -3.53
N TRP A 3 -83.65 16.41 -4.64
CA TRP A 3 -82.30 16.78 -5.07
C TRP A 3 -81.43 17.42 -3.97
N LYS A 4 -82.03 18.18 -3.04
CA LYS A 4 -81.32 18.78 -1.88
C LYS A 4 -80.73 17.76 -0.89
N GLY A 5 -81.34 16.57 -0.74
CA GLY A 5 -80.82 15.49 0.11
C GLY A 5 -79.59 14.81 -0.50
N THR A 6 -79.64 14.56 -1.81
CA THR A 6 -78.52 13.99 -2.57
C THR A 6 -77.31 14.94 -2.54
N VAL A 7 -77.51 16.25 -2.76
CA VAL A 7 -76.42 17.26 -2.67
C VAL A 7 -75.80 17.32 -1.28
N ARG A 8 -76.58 17.17 -0.19
CA ARG A 8 -76.05 17.11 1.17
C ARG A 8 -75.24 15.84 1.44
N SER A 9 -75.69 14.69 0.95
CA SER A 9 -74.96 13.42 1.07
C SER A 9 -73.64 13.43 0.28
N MET A 10 -73.65 14.00 -0.93
CA MET A 10 -72.45 14.22 -1.75
C MET A 10 -71.49 15.20 -1.06
N GLY A 11 -71.98 16.30 -0.51
CA GLY A 11 -71.16 17.24 0.27
C GLY A 11 -70.57 16.62 1.55
N ALA A 12 -71.28 15.70 2.19
CA ALA A 12 -70.75 14.96 3.35
C ALA A 12 -69.66 13.94 2.93
N ALA A 13 -69.85 13.25 1.81
CA ALA A 13 -68.86 12.34 1.25
C ALA A 13 -67.59 13.08 0.80
N VAL A 14 -67.72 14.25 0.17
CA VAL A 14 -66.58 15.10 -0.22
C VAL A 14 -65.78 15.55 1.01
N ARG A 15 -66.45 16.03 2.08
CA ARG A 15 -65.77 16.40 3.33
C ARG A 15 -65.14 15.21 4.05
N ALA A 16 -65.68 14.01 3.92
CA ALA A 16 -65.05 12.79 4.43
C ALA A 16 -63.78 12.46 3.65
N ALA A 17 -63.83 12.49 2.32
CA ALA A 17 -62.67 12.28 1.45
C ALA A 17 -61.56 13.32 1.68
N GLU A 18 -61.90 14.60 1.86
CA GLU A 18 -60.93 15.67 2.19
C GLU A 18 -60.25 15.42 3.55
N ARG A 19 -60.99 14.95 4.57
CA ARG A 19 -60.42 14.62 5.89
C ARG A 19 -59.49 13.41 5.80
N ASP A 20 -59.84 12.39 5.03
CA ASP A 20 -59.01 11.20 4.84
C ASP A 20 -57.75 11.51 4.02
N ALA A 21 -57.85 12.37 3.00
CA ALA A 21 -56.68 12.89 2.27
C ALA A 21 -55.73 13.65 3.22
N LYS A 22 -56.26 14.55 4.07
CA LYS A 22 -55.47 15.29 5.05
C LYS A 22 -54.86 14.38 6.13
N ARG A 23 -55.55 13.30 6.53
CA ARG A 23 -55.01 12.29 7.45
C ARG A 23 -53.84 11.53 6.83
N ARG A 24 -53.99 11.05 5.60
CA ARG A 24 -52.92 10.37 4.85
C ARG A 24 -51.71 11.27 4.64
N GLN A 25 -51.93 12.53 4.28
CA GLN A 25 -50.85 13.51 4.14
C GLN A 25 -50.06 13.68 5.45
N ARG A 26 -50.75 13.83 6.59
CA ARG A 26 -50.10 13.95 7.91
C ARG A 26 -49.34 12.69 8.31
N GLU A 27 -49.83 11.52 7.93
CA GLU A 27 -49.16 10.24 8.20
C GLU A 27 -47.88 10.10 7.37
N LEU A 28 -47.93 10.43 6.07
CA LEU A 28 -46.77 10.49 5.20
C LEU A 28 -45.73 11.51 5.71
N GLU A 29 -46.16 12.69 6.15
CA GLU A 29 -45.26 13.70 6.75
C GLU A 29 -44.59 13.18 8.04
N ARG A 30 -45.30 12.41 8.87
CA ARG A 30 -44.71 11.80 10.08
C ARG A 30 -43.69 10.72 9.74
N GLN A 31 -44.02 9.84 8.80
CA GLN A 31 -43.08 8.81 8.32
C GLN A 31 -41.84 9.44 7.72
N ARG A 32 -42.00 10.48 6.88
CA ARG A 32 -40.88 11.23 6.31
C ARG A 32 -39.98 11.83 7.39
N LYS A 33 -40.55 12.49 8.40
CA LYS A 33 -39.76 13.06 9.52
C LYS A 33 -39.03 11.99 10.33
N GLN A 34 -39.63 10.82 10.51
CA GLN A 34 -38.98 9.70 11.18
C GLN A 34 -37.81 9.15 10.37
N TYR A 35 -37.98 9.02 9.05
CA TYR A 35 -36.93 8.61 8.14
C TYR A 35 -35.78 9.60 8.08
N GLU A 36 -36.07 10.90 7.93
CA GLU A 36 -35.06 11.98 7.96
C GLU A 36 -34.27 11.97 9.27
N LYS A 37 -34.97 11.78 10.41
CA LYS A 37 -34.31 11.66 11.72
C LYS A 37 -33.42 10.40 11.81
N MET A 38 -33.86 9.26 11.27
CA MET A 38 -33.06 8.03 11.26
C MET A 38 -31.79 8.23 10.42
N GLN A 39 -31.93 8.82 9.24
CA GLN A 39 -30.82 9.13 8.35
C GLN A 39 -29.81 10.10 8.99
N GLU A 40 -30.28 11.13 9.71
CA GLU A 40 -29.40 12.07 10.43
C GLU A 40 -28.59 11.37 11.54
N LEU A 41 -29.19 10.41 12.23
CA LEU A 41 -28.51 9.63 13.27
C LEU A 41 -27.49 8.65 12.68
N GLU A 42 -27.83 7.99 11.58
CA GLU A 42 -26.90 7.11 10.85
C GLU A 42 -25.70 7.89 10.30
N GLN A 43 -25.96 9.06 9.69
CA GLN A 43 -24.89 9.94 9.24
C GLN A 43 -24.01 10.43 10.39
N SER A 44 -24.63 10.80 11.53
CA SER A 44 -23.89 11.20 12.74
C SER A 44 -22.97 10.09 13.24
N ALA A 45 -23.45 8.85 13.25
CA ALA A 45 -22.67 7.68 13.67
C ALA A 45 -21.49 7.43 12.72
N TYR A 46 -21.75 7.44 11.40
CA TYR A 46 -20.73 7.26 10.39
C TYR A 46 -19.63 8.34 10.46
N GLU A 47 -20.00 9.61 10.69
CA GLU A 47 -19.00 10.67 10.82
C GLU A 47 -18.09 10.52 12.04
N VAL A 48 -18.60 9.95 13.13
CA VAL A 48 -17.79 9.64 14.32
C VAL A 48 -16.90 8.45 14.05
N GLU A 49 -17.42 7.40 13.41
CA GLU A 49 -16.64 6.21 13.03
C GLU A 49 -15.47 6.56 12.10
N VAL A 50 -15.71 7.39 11.07
CA VAL A 50 -14.65 7.88 10.17
C VAL A 50 -13.58 8.65 10.94
N TYR A 51 -13.99 9.49 11.90
CA TYR A 51 -13.06 10.23 12.74
C TYR A 51 -12.24 9.31 13.66
N GLU A 52 -12.89 8.38 14.36
CA GLU A 52 -12.23 7.42 15.24
C GLU A 52 -11.25 6.54 14.46
N ASN A 53 -11.67 6.01 13.31
CA ASN A 53 -10.81 5.22 12.44
C ASN A 53 -9.61 6.02 11.92
N HIS A 54 -9.79 7.31 11.57
CA HIS A 54 -8.67 8.16 11.17
C HIS A 54 -7.65 8.33 12.29
N ILE A 55 -8.11 8.58 13.52
CA ILE A 55 -7.23 8.69 14.70
C ILE A 55 -6.50 7.37 14.96
N ASP A 56 -7.21 6.24 14.88
CA ASP A 56 -6.63 4.92 15.08
C ASP A 56 -5.55 4.61 14.03
N VAL A 57 -5.79 4.93 12.76
CA VAL A 57 -4.82 4.73 11.66
C VAL A 57 -3.54 5.52 11.92
N ILE A 58 -3.63 6.82 12.17
CA ILE A 58 -2.42 7.66 12.37
C ILE A 58 -1.64 7.27 13.63
N GLN A 59 -2.31 6.73 14.66
CA GLN A 59 -1.66 6.23 15.88
C GLN A 59 -1.15 4.79 15.78
N SER A 60 -1.43 4.07 14.67
CA SER A 60 -1.04 2.66 14.50
C SER A 60 -0.15 2.38 13.28
N LEU A 61 0.32 3.41 12.57
CA LEU A 61 1.19 3.25 11.39
C LEU A 61 2.42 2.34 11.63
N HIS A 62 3.02 2.39 12.81
CA HIS A 62 4.18 1.58 13.20
C HIS A 62 3.92 0.06 13.25
N LYS A 63 2.66 -0.38 13.28
CA LYS A 63 2.30 -1.80 13.42
C LYS A 63 2.45 -2.58 12.12
N GLU A 64 2.39 -1.88 11.02
CA GLU A 64 2.48 -2.46 9.69
C GLU A 64 3.93 -2.45 9.20
N CYS A 65 4.31 -3.45 8.40
CA CYS A 65 5.62 -3.51 7.75
C CYS A 65 5.59 -4.52 6.60
N SER A 66 6.33 -4.22 5.54
CA SER A 66 6.64 -5.18 4.47
C SER A 66 7.42 -6.39 5.00
N PRO A 67 7.28 -7.58 4.38
CA PRO A 67 8.11 -8.73 4.73
C PRO A 67 9.58 -8.48 4.36
N PRO A 68 10.55 -8.97 5.16
CA PRO A 68 11.95 -8.76 4.90
C PRO A 68 12.44 -9.51 3.65
N ILE A 69 13.36 -8.90 2.92
CA ILE A 69 13.99 -9.49 1.73
C ILE A 69 15.24 -10.28 2.13
N ASP A 70 15.27 -11.57 1.78
CA ASP A 70 16.45 -12.41 1.92
C ASP A 70 17.42 -12.19 0.75
N TRP A 71 18.23 -11.14 0.86
CA TRP A 71 19.25 -10.80 -0.14
C TRP A 71 20.29 -11.90 -0.33
N ARG A 72 20.60 -12.69 0.71
CA ARG A 72 21.54 -13.81 0.61
C ARG A 72 20.98 -14.89 -0.30
N LYS A 73 19.71 -15.25 -0.11
CA LYS A 73 19.02 -16.21 -0.98
C LYS A 73 18.98 -15.75 -2.44
N ILE A 74 18.79 -14.46 -2.70
CA ILE A 74 18.84 -13.91 -4.06
C ILE A 74 20.25 -14.05 -4.64
N ALA A 75 21.28 -13.63 -3.89
CA ALA A 75 22.68 -13.70 -4.33
C ALA A 75 23.20 -15.13 -4.59
N GLU A 76 22.65 -16.11 -3.88
CA GLU A 76 22.98 -17.55 -3.99
C GLU A 76 22.04 -18.33 -4.93
N SER A 77 21.06 -17.65 -5.54
CA SER A 77 20.11 -18.29 -6.45
C SER A 77 20.81 -18.87 -7.70
N LYS A 78 20.24 -19.95 -8.26
CA LYS A 78 20.78 -20.60 -9.46
C LYS A 78 20.33 -19.87 -10.72
N ALA A 79 21.22 -19.77 -11.70
CA ALA A 79 20.91 -19.25 -13.02
C ALA A 79 19.83 -20.10 -13.72
N PRO A 80 18.99 -19.49 -14.58
CA PRO A 80 17.98 -20.22 -15.34
C PRO A 80 18.64 -21.23 -16.30
N GLU A 81 18.00 -22.39 -16.45
CA GLU A 81 18.52 -23.47 -17.28
C GLU A 81 18.39 -23.15 -18.77
N LYS A 82 19.49 -23.27 -19.51
CA LYS A 82 19.50 -23.01 -20.95
C LYS A 82 18.62 -24.05 -21.67
N PRO A 83 17.67 -23.62 -22.52
CA PRO A 83 16.81 -24.55 -23.23
C PRO A 83 17.63 -25.41 -24.20
N ALA A 84 17.22 -26.67 -24.35
CA ALA A 84 17.81 -27.61 -25.30
C ALA A 84 16.94 -27.71 -26.56
N LYS A 85 17.57 -27.90 -27.72
CA LYS A 85 16.85 -28.17 -28.97
C LYS A 85 16.12 -29.51 -28.87
N SER A 86 14.81 -29.48 -29.08
CA SER A 86 13.97 -30.68 -29.22
C SER A 86 13.68 -30.93 -30.70
N ASN A 87 13.60 -32.20 -31.09
CA ASN A 87 13.18 -32.63 -32.43
C ASN A 87 11.94 -33.53 -32.38
N GLN A 88 11.08 -33.28 -31.39
CA GLN A 88 9.92 -34.13 -31.15
C GLN A 88 8.89 -34.01 -32.28
N ASN A 89 8.67 -32.81 -32.83
CA ASN A 89 7.74 -32.63 -33.93
C ASN A 89 8.28 -33.30 -35.20
N GLU A 90 9.56 -33.13 -35.52
CA GLU A 90 10.25 -33.82 -36.61
C GLU A 90 10.10 -35.33 -36.49
N LYS A 91 10.50 -35.93 -35.36
CA LYS A 91 10.39 -37.37 -35.12
C LYS A 91 8.96 -37.89 -35.31
N ASN A 92 7.97 -37.17 -34.77
CA ASN A 92 6.56 -37.53 -34.92
C ASN A 92 6.07 -37.44 -36.37
N ALA A 93 6.52 -36.43 -37.12
CA ALA A 93 6.17 -36.25 -38.53
C ALA A 93 6.86 -37.30 -39.41
N GLN A 94 8.13 -37.61 -39.13
CA GLN A 94 8.90 -38.62 -39.83
C GLN A 94 8.30 -40.02 -39.62
N LEU A 95 7.94 -40.36 -38.38
CA LEU A 95 7.23 -41.60 -38.07
C LEU A 95 5.90 -41.74 -38.84
N LYS A 96 5.16 -40.64 -39.01
CA LYS A 96 3.92 -40.64 -39.82
C LYS A 96 4.19 -40.80 -41.31
N ALA A 97 5.28 -40.23 -41.82
CA ALA A 97 5.71 -40.36 -43.21
C ALA A 97 6.18 -41.80 -43.52
N ASP A 98 7.02 -42.36 -42.64
CA ASP A 98 7.62 -43.70 -42.81
C ASP A 98 6.57 -44.80 -42.71
N ASN A 99 5.59 -44.65 -41.83
CA ASN A 99 4.51 -45.63 -41.63
C ASN A 99 3.35 -45.50 -42.63
N TYR A 100 3.41 -44.55 -43.58
CA TYR A 100 2.34 -44.37 -44.55
C TYR A 100 2.29 -45.53 -45.57
N LYS A 101 1.16 -46.25 -45.59
CA LYS A 101 0.85 -47.27 -46.60
C LYS A 101 -0.36 -46.81 -47.44
N PRO A 102 -0.25 -46.75 -48.78
CA PRO A 102 -1.35 -46.32 -49.64
C PRO A 102 -2.51 -47.33 -49.59
N GLY A 103 -3.72 -46.84 -49.30
CA GLY A 103 -4.94 -47.66 -49.30
C GLY A 103 -5.45 -48.01 -50.71
N PHE A 104 -6.45 -48.89 -50.79
CA PHE A 104 -7.05 -49.36 -52.06
C PHE A 104 -7.55 -48.20 -52.95
N LEU A 105 -8.14 -47.17 -52.35
CA LEU A 105 -8.63 -45.96 -53.05
C LEU A 105 -7.51 -44.99 -53.46
N ASP A 106 -6.43 -44.90 -52.68
CA ASP A 106 -5.29 -44.02 -53.00
C ASP A 106 -4.53 -44.54 -54.25
N LYS A 107 -4.51 -45.88 -54.44
CA LYS A 107 -3.98 -46.53 -55.64
C LYS A 107 -4.89 -46.38 -56.85
N LEU A 108 -6.21 -46.52 -56.67
CA LEU A 108 -7.19 -46.44 -57.76
C LEU A 108 -7.30 -45.04 -58.39
N PHE A 109 -7.02 -43.98 -57.61
CA PHE A 109 -7.06 -42.58 -58.07
C PHE A 109 -5.67 -41.95 -58.29
N ASN A 110 -4.58 -42.73 -58.25
CA ASN A 110 -3.20 -42.25 -58.44
C ASN A 110 -2.79 -41.09 -57.50
N LYS A 111 -3.35 -41.04 -56.28
CA LYS A 111 -3.15 -39.94 -55.31
C LYS A 111 -1.94 -40.15 -54.38
N GLU A 112 -1.24 -41.28 -54.50
CA GLU A 112 -0.11 -41.65 -53.65
C GLU A 112 1.01 -40.59 -53.68
N GLY A 113 1.40 -40.12 -54.86
CA GLY A 113 2.48 -39.12 -55.00
C GLY A 113 2.14 -37.80 -54.32
N LYS A 114 0.88 -37.35 -54.39
CA LYS A 114 0.40 -36.14 -53.71
C LYS A 114 0.48 -36.30 -52.19
N LYS A 115 0.05 -37.44 -51.67
CA LYS A 115 0.00 -37.72 -50.22
C LYS A 115 1.40 -37.88 -49.60
N ARG A 116 2.33 -38.51 -50.32
CA ARG A 116 3.76 -38.57 -49.94
C ARG A 116 4.39 -37.17 -49.94
N LYS A 117 4.07 -36.33 -50.94
CA LYS A 117 4.52 -34.94 -50.98
C LYS A 117 3.97 -34.12 -49.81
N GLU A 118 2.70 -34.27 -49.47
CA GLU A 118 2.08 -33.63 -48.29
C GLU A 118 2.73 -34.08 -46.97
N LEU A 119 3.07 -35.37 -46.83
CA LEU A 119 3.77 -35.88 -45.65
C LEU A 119 5.19 -35.32 -45.54
N SER A 120 5.93 -35.23 -46.66
CA SER A 120 7.25 -34.58 -46.69
C SER A 120 7.17 -33.10 -46.29
N GLN A 121 6.16 -32.38 -46.80
CA GLN A 121 5.90 -31.00 -46.40
C GLN A 121 5.58 -30.88 -44.91
N LYS A 122 4.86 -31.85 -44.32
CA LYS A 122 4.59 -31.88 -42.88
C LYS A 122 5.85 -32.10 -42.04
N VAL A 123 6.82 -32.89 -42.53
CA VAL A 123 8.13 -33.03 -41.87
C VAL A 123 8.90 -31.71 -41.92
N GLU A 124 8.96 -31.05 -43.08
CA GLU A 124 9.61 -29.74 -43.20
C GLU A 124 8.97 -28.68 -42.29
N LEU A 125 7.63 -28.66 -42.23
CA LEU A 125 6.90 -27.77 -41.31
C LEU A 125 7.17 -28.12 -39.84
N ALA A 126 7.30 -29.40 -39.51
CA ALA A 126 7.61 -29.85 -38.16
C ALA A 126 9.03 -29.44 -37.73
N ILE A 127 10.02 -29.54 -38.62
CA ILE A 127 11.39 -29.03 -38.39
C ILE A 127 11.37 -27.52 -38.15
N LYS A 128 10.67 -26.76 -39.01
CA LYS A 128 10.53 -25.31 -38.83
C LYS A 128 9.87 -24.96 -37.50
N LYS A 129 8.89 -25.76 -37.09
CA LYS A 129 8.20 -25.60 -35.80
C LYS A 129 9.13 -25.89 -34.62
N ASP A 130 9.88 -26.99 -34.64
CA ASP A 130 10.89 -27.31 -33.61
C ASP A 130 11.94 -26.19 -33.48
N VAL A 131 12.37 -25.60 -34.61
CA VAL A 131 13.30 -24.46 -34.62
C VAL A 131 12.66 -23.21 -34.01
N SER A 132 11.43 -22.86 -34.43
CA SER A 132 10.70 -21.70 -33.90
C SER A 132 10.46 -21.81 -32.39
N GLU A 133 10.02 -22.97 -31.91
CA GLU A 133 9.78 -23.23 -30.48
C GLU A 133 11.09 -23.12 -29.66
N TYR A 134 12.21 -23.57 -30.23
CA TYR A 134 13.52 -23.40 -29.61
C TYR A 134 13.98 -21.95 -29.60
N GLU A 135 13.81 -21.20 -30.70
CA GLU A 135 14.16 -19.78 -30.78
C GLU A 135 13.35 -18.94 -29.79
N GLU A 136 12.05 -19.21 -29.65
CA GLU A 136 11.19 -18.58 -28.64
C GLU A 136 11.67 -18.90 -27.22
N SER A 137 11.95 -20.17 -26.94
CA SER A 137 12.46 -20.60 -25.63
C SER A 137 13.82 -19.97 -25.30
N LEU A 138 14.69 -19.84 -26.31
CA LEU A 138 16.01 -19.23 -26.16
C LEU A 138 15.88 -17.73 -25.87
N SER A 139 15.02 -17.01 -26.59
CA SER A 139 14.75 -15.59 -26.34
C SER A 139 14.22 -15.35 -24.93
N LYS A 140 13.29 -16.20 -24.47
CA LYS A 140 12.76 -16.11 -23.10
C LYS A 140 13.84 -16.38 -22.05
N TRP A 141 14.68 -17.39 -22.28
CA TRP A 141 15.80 -17.70 -21.39
C TRP A 141 16.83 -16.55 -21.34
N GLU A 142 17.09 -15.86 -22.45
CA GLU A 142 17.99 -14.69 -22.49
C GLU A 142 17.45 -13.52 -21.64
N GLU A 143 16.14 -13.29 -21.67
CA GLU A 143 15.47 -12.32 -20.79
C GLU A 143 15.57 -12.74 -19.31
N GLU A 144 15.20 -13.98 -19.00
CA GLU A 144 15.27 -14.52 -17.62
C GLU A 144 16.70 -14.49 -17.07
N LEU A 145 17.71 -14.78 -17.91
CA LEU A 145 19.12 -14.74 -17.52
C LEU A 145 19.54 -13.31 -17.19
N LYS A 146 19.15 -12.33 -18.01
CA LYS A 146 19.49 -10.91 -17.79
C LYS A 146 18.86 -10.38 -16.51
N ASP A 147 17.60 -10.72 -16.24
CA ASP A 147 16.91 -10.33 -15.02
C ASP A 147 17.53 -10.98 -13.78
N TRP A 148 17.92 -12.26 -13.89
CA TRP A 148 18.65 -12.97 -12.85
C TRP A 148 20.02 -12.33 -12.57
N GLU A 149 20.81 -12.02 -13.61
CA GLU A 149 22.11 -11.36 -13.48
C GLU A 149 21.99 -10.00 -12.80
N LYS A 150 20.99 -9.19 -13.17
CA LYS A 150 20.70 -7.90 -12.52
C LYS A 150 20.36 -8.10 -11.04
N SER A 151 19.45 -9.03 -10.74
CA SER A 151 18.99 -9.29 -9.37
C SER A 151 20.12 -9.77 -8.46
N VAL A 152 20.95 -10.72 -8.94
CA VAL A 152 22.12 -11.21 -8.21
C VAL A 152 23.17 -10.12 -8.06
N GLY A 153 23.38 -9.29 -9.08
CA GLY A 153 24.30 -8.16 -9.04
C GLY A 153 23.94 -7.17 -7.93
N ILE A 154 22.69 -6.71 -7.91
CA ILE A 154 22.17 -5.79 -6.88
C ILE A 154 22.26 -6.44 -5.50
N ALA A 155 21.82 -7.69 -5.35
CA ALA A 155 21.89 -8.40 -4.07
C ALA A 155 23.31 -8.49 -3.51
N ARG A 156 24.30 -8.76 -4.37
CA ARG A 156 25.72 -8.79 -3.96
C ARG A 156 26.22 -7.41 -3.57
N SER A 157 25.90 -6.37 -4.35
CA SER A 157 26.28 -4.98 -4.02
C SER A 157 25.68 -4.53 -2.69
N ILE A 158 24.43 -4.87 -2.40
CA ILE A 158 23.79 -4.58 -1.10
C ILE A 158 24.50 -5.33 0.03
N LEU A 159 24.80 -6.61 -0.14
CA LEU A 159 25.46 -7.43 0.90
C LEU A 159 26.88 -6.98 1.23
N ILE A 160 27.62 -6.39 0.28
CA ILE A 160 28.93 -5.77 0.56
C ILE A 160 28.80 -4.34 1.12
N GLY A 161 27.56 -3.84 1.26
CA GLY A 161 27.26 -2.53 1.81
C GLY A 161 27.35 -1.38 0.81
N GLU A 162 27.20 -1.57 -0.49
CA GLU A 162 27.27 -0.45 -1.43
C GLU A 162 26.06 0.49 -1.29
N GLY A 163 26.28 1.71 -0.78
CA GLY A 163 25.20 2.68 -0.52
C GLY A 163 24.30 2.98 -1.74
N LYS A 164 24.87 3.05 -2.96
CA LYS A 164 24.07 3.25 -4.18
C LYS A 164 23.10 2.11 -4.45
N ALA A 165 23.53 0.87 -4.21
CA ALA A 165 22.68 -0.30 -4.40
C ALA A 165 21.57 -0.37 -3.34
N LYS A 166 21.84 0.10 -2.11
CA LYS A 166 20.80 0.26 -1.07
C LYS A 166 19.72 1.24 -1.52
N ILE A 167 20.10 2.42 -2.01
CA ILE A 167 19.15 3.42 -2.52
C ILE A 167 18.37 2.86 -3.73
N GLU A 168 19.05 2.25 -4.70
CA GLU A 168 18.38 1.66 -5.87
C GLU A 168 17.34 0.59 -5.47
N ALA A 169 17.66 -0.25 -4.47
CA ALA A 169 16.72 -1.23 -3.97
C ALA A 169 15.52 -0.59 -3.27
N ILE A 170 15.75 0.40 -2.40
CA ILE A 170 14.66 1.09 -1.70
C ILE A 170 13.75 1.81 -2.71
N ASP A 171 14.32 2.54 -3.66
CA ASP A 171 13.57 3.25 -4.71
C ASP A 171 12.78 2.28 -5.60
N SER A 172 13.34 1.11 -5.91
CA SER A 172 12.67 0.09 -6.74
C SER A 172 11.51 -0.59 -6.03
N LEU A 173 11.58 -0.70 -4.70
CA LEU A 173 10.55 -1.33 -3.87
C LEU A 173 9.40 -0.37 -3.55
N ASP A 174 9.68 0.94 -3.53
CA ASP A 174 8.75 2.00 -3.13
C ASP A 174 7.95 1.67 -1.84
N PRO A 175 8.65 1.32 -0.72
CA PRO A 175 8.00 0.76 0.47
C PRO A 175 7.21 1.81 1.28
N PHE A 176 7.23 3.08 0.85
CA PHE A 176 6.65 4.21 1.57
C PHE A 176 5.44 4.84 0.87
N SER A 177 4.94 4.20 -0.20
CA SER A 177 3.77 4.66 -0.95
C SER A 177 2.51 4.85 -0.09
N GLU A 178 2.36 4.09 1.00
CA GLU A 178 1.27 4.28 1.96
C GLU A 178 1.51 5.47 2.89
N ILE A 179 2.75 5.69 3.32
CA ILE A 179 3.13 6.80 4.21
C ILE A 179 2.96 8.14 3.50
N SER A 180 3.25 8.19 2.20
CA SER A 180 3.08 9.41 1.41
C SER A 180 1.62 9.83 1.26
N ASN A 181 0.66 8.89 1.37
CA ASN A 181 -0.77 9.21 1.38
C ASN A 181 -1.22 9.99 2.62
N PHE A 182 -0.42 9.99 3.70
CA PHE A 182 -0.66 10.80 4.90
C PHE A 182 0.01 12.18 4.82
N GLY A 183 0.27 12.66 3.59
CA GLY A 183 0.85 13.96 3.32
C GLY A 183 2.37 14.01 3.47
N SER A 184 3.02 12.90 3.83
CA SER A 184 4.44 12.91 4.15
C SER A 184 5.34 12.79 2.91
N SER A 185 6.36 13.62 2.81
CA SER A 185 7.44 13.42 1.82
C SER A 185 8.63 12.73 2.48
N LEU A 186 9.28 11.83 1.75
CA LEU A 186 10.42 11.08 2.24
C LEU A 186 11.64 11.31 1.35
N VAL A 187 12.78 11.60 1.98
CA VAL A 187 14.08 11.71 1.33
C VAL A 187 15.03 10.70 1.97
N ILE A 188 15.72 9.93 1.14
CA ILE A 188 16.64 8.89 1.58
C ILE A 188 18.04 9.23 1.09
N SER A 189 19.01 9.09 1.98
CA SER A 189 20.43 9.30 1.69
C SER A 189 21.27 8.24 2.40
N VAL A 190 22.55 8.21 2.07
CA VAL A 190 23.53 7.36 2.75
C VAL A 190 24.60 8.28 3.34
N GLY A 191 24.80 8.19 4.65
CA GLY A 191 25.83 8.95 5.35
C GLY A 191 27.25 8.50 5.00
N GLU A 192 28.27 9.25 5.42
CA GLU A 192 29.68 8.91 5.14
C GLU A 192 30.12 7.58 5.74
N ASN A 193 29.50 7.20 6.86
CA ASN A 193 29.65 5.91 7.53
C ASN A 193 28.84 4.77 6.89
N ASN A 194 28.24 5.03 5.72
CA ASN A 194 27.45 4.07 4.95
C ASN A 194 26.13 3.61 5.61
N ILE A 195 25.67 4.34 6.64
CA ILE A 195 24.35 4.16 7.25
C ILE A 195 23.30 4.85 6.39
N VAL A 196 22.16 4.19 6.22
CA VAL A 196 21.01 4.78 5.52
C VAL A 196 20.30 5.77 6.44
N GLU A 197 20.09 6.97 5.92
CA GLU A 197 19.40 8.06 6.59
C GLU A 197 18.11 8.38 5.85
N ALA A 198 17.00 8.46 6.57
CA ALA A 198 15.71 8.87 6.05
C ALA A 198 15.24 10.16 6.73
N THR A 199 14.77 11.11 5.93
CA THR A 199 14.11 12.34 6.39
C THR A 199 12.66 12.33 5.96
N ILE A 200 11.74 12.40 6.91
CA ILE A 200 10.29 12.39 6.69
C ILE A 200 9.74 13.77 7.04
N ASN A 201 9.09 14.45 6.09
CA ASN A 201 8.28 15.63 6.41
C ASN A 201 6.89 15.16 6.85
N VAL A 202 6.50 15.44 8.09
CA VAL A 202 5.30 14.83 8.71
C VAL A 202 4.01 15.65 8.52
N HIS A 203 4.12 16.92 8.11
CA HIS A 203 2.99 17.84 7.88
C HIS A 203 1.91 17.81 8.98
N GLY A 204 2.32 18.07 10.22
CA GLY A 204 1.52 17.77 11.42
C GLY A 204 0.18 18.49 11.53
N GLU A 205 0.09 19.74 11.04
CA GLU A 205 -1.13 20.52 11.09
C GLU A 205 -2.22 20.02 10.14
N GLU A 206 -1.86 19.27 9.10
CA GLU A 206 -2.80 18.75 8.10
C GLU A 206 -3.36 17.38 8.48
N ILE A 207 -2.54 16.56 9.15
CA ILE A 207 -2.88 15.16 9.43
C ILE A 207 -3.73 14.95 10.69
N VAL A 208 -3.52 15.75 11.73
CA VAL A 208 -4.29 15.65 12.98
C VAL A 208 -5.52 16.56 12.91
N PRO A 209 -6.75 16.03 13.05
CA PRO A 209 -7.95 16.85 12.95
C PRO A 209 -7.99 17.96 14.01
N SER A 210 -8.40 19.17 13.61
CA SER A 210 -8.55 20.31 14.53
C SER A 210 -9.78 20.23 15.44
N GLU A 211 -10.65 19.24 15.20
CA GLU A 211 -11.91 19.01 15.92
C GLU A 211 -12.02 17.57 16.42
N VAL A 212 -12.79 17.38 17.48
CA VAL A 212 -13.16 16.08 18.04
C VAL A 212 -14.63 15.84 17.72
N LYS A 213 -14.92 14.73 17.04
CA LYS A 213 -16.28 14.26 16.79
C LYS A 213 -16.66 13.19 17.82
N SER A 214 -17.91 13.22 18.27
CA SER A 214 -18.45 12.24 19.23
C SER A 214 -19.99 12.20 19.16
N LEU A 215 -20.61 11.15 19.69
CA LEU A 215 -22.07 11.05 19.78
C LEU A 215 -22.59 11.55 21.14
N LEU A 216 -23.64 12.36 21.12
CA LEU A 216 -24.42 12.66 22.32
C LEU A 216 -25.26 11.44 22.74
N LYS A 217 -25.75 11.42 23.99
CA LYS A 217 -26.72 10.40 24.46
C LYS A 217 -27.98 10.29 23.58
N SER A 218 -28.29 11.33 22.80
CA SER A 218 -29.41 11.35 21.85
C SER A 218 -29.07 10.76 20.47
N GLY A 219 -27.83 10.32 20.23
CA GLY A 219 -27.30 9.85 18.94
C GLY A 219 -26.97 10.96 17.94
N ARG A 220 -27.08 12.23 18.32
CA ARG A 220 -26.73 13.37 17.46
C ARG A 220 -25.23 13.63 17.53
N LEU A 221 -24.64 14.06 16.41
CA LEU A 221 -23.25 14.46 16.31
C LEU A 221 -22.93 15.65 17.24
N SER A 222 -21.82 15.54 17.97
CA SER A 222 -21.19 16.60 18.74
C SER A 222 -19.80 16.85 18.19
N VAL A 223 -19.60 18.06 17.66
CA VAL A 223 -18.31 18.54 17.17
C VAL A 223 -17.78 19.59 18.13
N LYS A 224 -16.54 19.43 18.58
CA LYS A 224 -15.87 20.39 19.48
C LYS A 224 -14.46 20.66 18.98
N LYS A 225 -13.97 21.88 19.16
CA LYS A 225 -12.55 22.20 18.91
C LYS A 225 -11.66 21.27 19.74
N MET A 226 -10.61 20.73 19.13
CA MET A 226 -9.66 19.85 19.81
C MET A 226 -8.86 20.65 20.86
N PRO A 227 -8.80 20.18 22.12
CA PRO A 227 -7.90 20.77 23.10
C PRO A 227 -6.45 20.63 22.63
N LYS A 228 -5.67 21.71 22.71
CA LYS A 228 -4.27 21.75 22.23
C LYS A 228 -3.41 20.61 22.80
N GLY A 229 -3.60 20.28 24.08
CA GLY A 229 -2.88 19.16 24.69
C GLY A 229 -3.18 17.81 24.05
N LYS A 230 -4.44 17.54 23.70
CA LYS A 230 -4.85 16.30 23.04
C LYS A 230 -4.31 16.24 21.60
N PHE A 231 -4.36 17.38 20.89
CA PHE A 231 -3.76 17.49 19.56
C PHE A 231 -2.27 17.13 19.60
N ASN A 232 -1.53 17.75 20.51
CA ASN A 232 -0.08 17.53 20.62
C ASN A 232 0.27 16.08 20.99
N GLU A 233 -0.52 15.41 21.82
CA GLU A 233 -0.32 13.99 22.16
C GLU A 233 -0.52 13.09 20.93
N ILE A 234 -1.64 13.26 20.22
CA ILE A 234 -1.90 12.50 18.98
C ILE A 234 -0.79 12.76 17.96
N PHE A 235 -0.35 14.01 17.84
CA PHE A 235 0.73 14.37 16.92
C PHE A 235 2.07 13.75 17.33
N GLN A 236 2.36 13.69 18.63
CA GLN A 236 3.56 13.02 19.14
C GLN A 236 3.57 11.54 18.77
N ASP A 237 2.46 10.85 19.02
CA ASP A 237 2.32 9.43 18.70
C ASP A 237 2.47 9.17 17.21
N TYR A 238 1.83 10.00 16.38
CA TYR A 238 1.95 9.93 14.94
C TYR A 238 3.39 10.09 14.46
N VAL A 239 4.11 11.11 14.94
CA VAL A 239 5.52 11.35 14.55
C VAL A 239 6.41 10.18 14.94
N CYS A 240 6.28 9.68 16.17
CA CYS A 240 7.07 8.53 16.64
C CYS A 240 6.70 7.25 15.88
N SER A 241 5.41 7.08 15.57
CA SER A 241 4.88 5.97 14.77
C SER A 241 5.44 5.98 13.34
N CYS A 242 5.52 7.15 12.69
CA CYS A 242 6.16 7.31 11.38
C CYS A 242 7.65 6.94 11.41
N VAL A 243 8.38 7.38 12.44
CA VAL A 243 9.80 7.02 12.62
C VAL A 243 9.99 5.52 12.73
N LEU A 244 9.18 4.84 13.55
CA LEU A 244 9.21 3.38 13.69
C LEU A 244 8.83 2.68 12.37
N ARG A 245 7.75 3.11 11.71
CA ARG A 245 7.31 2.52 10.43
C ARG A 245 8.40 2.61 9.38
N VAL A 246 8.97 3.80 9.17
CA VAL A 246 10.03 4.00 8.17
C VAL A 246 11.26 3.17 8.50
N SER A 247 11.64 3.08 9.77
CA SER A 247 12.76 2.24 10.18
C SER A 247 12.51 0.77 9.85
N ASN A 248 11.31 0.28 10.12
CA ASN A 248 10.94 -1.11 9.84
C ASN A 248 10.90 -1.41 8.34
N GLU A 249 10.32 -0.52 7.54
CA GLU A 249 10.33 -0.63 6.06
C GLU A 249 11.75 -0.63 5.49
N LEU A 250 12.63 0.24 5.98
CA LEU A 250 14.05 0.21 5.61
C LEU A 250 14.66 -1.13 5.97
N PHE A 251 14.47 -1.62 7.19
CA PHE A 251 14.99 -2.92 7.61
C PHE A 251 14.44 -4.11 6.81
N SER A 252 13.23 -4.01 6.26
CA SER A 252 12.71 -5.02 5.33
C SER A 252 13.35 -4.93 3.95
N ALA A 253 13.69 -3.72 3.50
CA ALA A 253 14.31 -3.47 2.21
C ALA A 253 15.83 -3.75 2.16
N ILE A 254 16.57 -3.48 3.23
CA ILE A 254 18.04 -3.61 3.28
C ILE A 254 18.50 -4.46 4.47
N PRO A 255 19.68 -5.11 4.42
CA PRO A 255 20.17 -5.98 5.50
C PRO A 255 20.91 -5.21 6.61
N ASP A 256 20.79 -3.89 6.67
CA ASP A 256 21.51 -3.06 7.63
C ASP A 256 21.00 -3.28 9.06
N GLU A 257 21.89 -3.11 10.04
CA GLU A 257 21.56 -3.23 11.48
C GLU A 257 21.17 -1.89 12.12
N LEU A 258 21.52 -0.77 11.47
CA LEU A 258 21.29 0.58 11.96
C LEU A 258 20.76 1.45 10.82
N VAL A 259 19.78 2.29 11.14
CA VAL A 259 19.31 3.38 10.27
C VAL A 259 19.12 4.64 11.12
N VAL A 260 19.22 5.81 10.49
CA VAL A 260 18.85 7.07 11.14
C VAL A 260 17.58 7.60 10.47
N VAL A 261 16.56 7.88 11.27
CA VAL A 261 15.31 8.45 10.77
C VAL A 261 15.04 9.77 11.47
N THR A 262 14.80 10.81 10.67
CA THR A 262 14.55 12.17 11.14
C THR A 262 13.19 12.65 10.63
N ALA A 263 12.30 12.99 11.56
CA ALA A 263 11.06 13.67 11.26
C ALA A 263 11.29 15.20 11.28
N VAL A 264 10.82 15.88 10.24
CA VAL A 264 10.85 17.33 10.09
C VAL A 264 9.43 17.87 9.98
N ASP A 265 9.23 19.08 10.48
CA ASP A 265 7.96 19.80 10.36
C ASP A 265 8.23 21.32 10.27
N GLU A 266 7.22 22.08 9.86
CA GLU A 266 7.30 23.54 9.81
C GLU A 266 7.10 24.15 11.20
N LEU A 267 8.15 24.75 11.76
CA LEU A 267 8.08 25.42 13.06
C LEU A 267 8.19 26.93 12.92
N LEU A 268 7.45 27.67 13.76
CA LEU A 268 7.58 29.11 13.85
C LEU A 268 8.93 29.50 14.45
N ASN A 269 9.82 30.05 13.62
CA ASN A 269 11.04 30.67 14.11
C ASN A 269 10.71 32.01 14.75
N THR A 270 10.76 32.08 16.08
CA THR A 270 10.40 33.30 16.83
C THR A 270 11.36 34.48 16.60
N LYS A 271 12.54 34.26 16.02
CA LYS A 271 13.50 35.31 15.70
C LYS A 271 13.18 35.98 14.36
N THR A 272 12.76 35.21 13.37
CA THR A 272 12.46 35.68 12.00
C THR A 272 10.97 35.93 11.78
N GLY A 273 10.11 35.28 12.56
CA GLY A 273 8.66 35.29 12.42
C GLY A 273 8.13 34.41 11.28
N HIS A 274 9.00 33.63 10.63
CA HIS A 274 8.65 32.76 9.52
C HIS A 274 8.51 31.30 9.98
N LEU A 275 7.70 30.53 9.26
CA LEU A 275 7.71 29.08 9.35
C LEU A 275 8.96 28.57 8.64
N GLU A 276 9.73 27.73 9.32
CA GLU A 276 10.95 27.14 8.81
C GLU A 276 10.91 25.63 9.08
N GLU A 277 11.29 24.83 8.08
CA GLU A 277 11.41 23.39 8.24
C GLU A 277 12.54 23.07 9.23
N ALA A 278 12.22 22.31 10.28
CA ALA A 278 13.18 21.95 11.31
C ALA A 278 12.98 20.49 11.75
N PRO A 279 14.06 19.77 12.10
CA PRO A 279 13.93 18.47 12.74
C PRO A 279 13.21 18.59 14.09
N ILE A 280 12.21 17.75 14.30
CA ILE A 280 11.43 17.66 15.54
C ILE A 280 11.69 16.37 16.33
N LEU A 281 12.11 15.32 15.61
CA LEU A 281 12.57 14.05 16.15
C LEU A 281 13.67 13.52 15.23
N SER A 282 14.77 13.07 15.80
CA SER A 282 15.81 12.32 15.07
C SER A 282 16.22 11.15 15.94
N ALA A 283 16.25 9.95 15.36
CA ALA A 283 16.55 8.73 16.11
C ALA A 283 17.45 7.81 15.28
N CYS A 284 18.46 7.22 15.93
CA CYS A 284 19.18 6.09 15.38
C CYS A 284 18.54 4.80 15.91
N ILE A 285 17.95 4.04 14.99
CA ILE A 285 17.19 2.85 15.29
C ILE A 285 18.07 1.64 14.97
N SER A 286 18.13 0.69 15.91
CA SER A 286 18.76 -0.61 15.66
C SER A 286 17.70 -1.66 15.34
N ARG A 287 18.01 -2.51 14.36
CA ARG A 287 17.16 -3.63 13.94
C ARG A 287 16.86 -4.52 15.13
N ARG A 288 17.91 -4.95 15.83
CA ARG A 288 17.79 -5.85 16.98
C ARG A 288 16.87 -5.30 18.07
N THR A 289 16.96 -4.00 18.40
CA THR A 289 16.08 -3.40 19.40
C THR A 289 14.65 -3.34 18.86
N LEU A 290 14.45 -2.87 17.62
CA LEU A 290 13.12 -2.77 17.02
C LEU A 290 12.41 -4.12 16.95
N ASP A 291 13.11 -5.17 16.49
CA ASP A 291 12.60 -6.55 16.40
C ASP A 291 12.23 -7.14 17.77
N SER A 292 12.79 -6.60 18.86
CA SER A 292 12.49 -7.05 20.22
C SER A 292 11.22 -6.39 20.82
N LEU A 293 10.74 -5.29 20.22
CA LEU A 293 9.55 -4.59 20.68
C LEU A 293 8.27 -5.29 20.19
N ASN A 294 7.24 -5.27 21.02
CA ASN A 294 5.91 -5.70 20.61
C ASN A 294 5.13 -4.51 20.03
N LEU A 295 5.31 -4.24 18.73
CA LEU A 295 4.74 -3.09 18.02
C LEU A 295 3.21 -2.99 18.17
N ASP A 296 2.49 -4.10 18.40
CA ASP A 296 1.05 -4.07 18.59
C ASP A 296 0.60 -3.36 19.88
N THR A 297 1.50 -3.30 20.88
CA THR A 297 1.15 -2.93 22.26
C THR A 297 1.98 -1.80 22.84
N ILE A 298 3.06 -1.38 22.19
CA ILE A 298 3.87 -0.24 22.65
C ILE A 298 3.09 1.07 22.49
N ASP A 299 3.44 2.03 23.33
CA ASP A 299 3.23 3.44 23.01
C ASP A 299 4.42 3.90 22.14
N PRO A 300 4.19 4.44 20.93
CA PRO A 300 5.28 4.77 20.03
C PRO A 300 6.17 5.88 20.61
N SER A 301 5.61 6.83 21.37
CA SER A 301 6.37 7.93 21.95
C SER A 301 7.25 7.48 23.12
N ASP A 302 6.72 6.65 24.03
CA ASP A 302 7.51 6.05 25.12
C ASP A 302 8.57 5.09 24.58
N SER A 303 8.29 4.40 23.47
CA SER A 303 9.22 3.43 22.89
C SER A 303 10.53 4.05 22.40
N MET A 304 10.55 5.37 22.14
CA MET A 304 11.74 6.09 21.70
C MET A 304 12.90 5.97 22.72
N ASP A 305 12.59 5.77 24.01
CA ASP A 305 13.60 5.58 25.07
C ASP A 305 14.46 4.33 24.89
N ASN A 306 14.06 3.39 24.04
CA ASN A 306 14.87 2.22 23.67
C ASN A 306 15.98 2.55 22.66
N PHE A 307 15.98 3.76 22.10
CA PHE A 307 16.85 4.18 21.01
C PHE A 307 17.62 5.45 21.37
N VAL A 308 18.77 5.64 20.71
CA VAL A 308 19.47 6.92 20.76
C VAL A 308 18.67 7.92 19.93
N HIS A 309 18.08 8.90 20.60
CA HIS A 309 17.19 9.86 19.96
C HIS A 309 17.32 11.27 20.53
N ASN A 310 17.02 12.25 19.69
CA ASN A 310 16.81 13.64 20.08
C ASN A 310 15.33 13.96 19.87
N MET A 311 14.62 14.24 20.96
CA MET A 311 13.23 14.67 20.95
C MET A 311 13.00 15.70 22.07
N SER A 312 12.37 16.82 21.73
CA SER A 312 11.94 17.82 22.71
C SER A 312 10.44 18.06 22.55
N PHE A 313 9.66 17.61 23.53
CA PHE A 313 8.21 17.69 23.49
C PHE A 313 7.62 18.24 24.79
N LYS A 314 6.62 19.12 24.66
CA LYS A 314 5.82 19.61 25.79
C LYS A 314 4.34 19.54 25.43
N LYS A 315 3.53 18.84 26.21
CA LYS A 315 2.07 18.70 25.97
C LYS A 315 1.34 20.02 25.67
N THR A 316 1.75 21.14 26.27
CA THR A 316 1.12 22.45 26.03
C THR A 316 1.62 23.18 24.78
N LYS A 317 2.84 22.88 24.31
CA LYS A 317 3.47 23.57 23.18
C LYS A 317 3.56 22.73 21.91
N GLY A 318 3.80 21.42 22.04
CA GLY A 318 4.09 20.49 20.95
C GLY A 318 5.58 20.16 20.91
N PHE A 319 6.05 19.77 19.73
CA PHE A 319 7.46 19.58 19.44
C PHE A 319 8.23 20.91 19.42
N GLU A 320 9.52 20.85 19.75
CA GLU A 320 10.49 21.92 19.57
C GLU A 320 11.62 21.40 18.66
N ALA A 321 12.31 22.32 17.97
CA ALA A 321 13.41 21.95 17.09
C ALA A 321 14.54 21.24 17.86
N VAL A 322 15.08 20.17 17.27
CA VAL A 322 16.16 19.35 17.83
C VAL A 322 17.30 19.17 16.82
N PRO A 323 18.54 18.92 17.29
CA PRO A 323 19.62 18.51 16.39
C PRO A 323 19.37 17.09 15.84
N ARG A 324 19.89 16.82 14.63
CA ARG A 324 19.94 15.45 14.10
C ARG A 324 20.86 14.58 14.98
N VAL A 325 20.54 13.29 15.10
CA VAL A 325 21.43 12.33 15.76
C VAL A 325 22.63 12.05 14.85
N GLU A 326 23.83 12.10 15.41
CA GLU A 326 25.05 11.69 14.73
C GLU A 326 25.33 10.20 15.05
N PRO A 327 25.31 9.31 14.04
CA PRO A 327 25.50 7.88 14.27
C PRO A 327 26.89 7.47 14.78
N GLU A 328 27.90 8.35 14.67
CA GLU A 328 29.29 8.11 15.13
C GLU A 328 29.40 7.87 16.64
N LEU A 329 28.39 8.25 17.42
CA LEU A 329 28.35 8.05 18.88
C LEU A 329 28.01 6.60 19.28
N LEU A 330 27.68 5.71 18.34
CA LEU A 330 27.26 4.32 18.61
C LEU A 330 28.41 3.30 18.56
N GLU A 331 29.54 3.62 17.93
CA GLU A 331 30.69 2.70 17.87
C GLU A 331 31.49 2.63 19.20
N SER A 332 31.12 3.44 20.19
CA SER A 332 31.82 3.57 21.47
C SER A 332 31.02 3.09 22.70
N ALA A 333 29.87 2.44 22.51
CA ALA A 333 29.02 1.91 23.57
C ALA A 333 29.02 0.38 23.65
#